data_AF-A0A937JL02-F1
#
_entry.id   AF-A0A937JL02-F1
#
_cell.length_a   1.000
_cell.length_b   1.000
_cell.length_c   1.000
_cell.angle_alpha   90.00
_cell.angle_beta   90.00
_cell.angle_gamma   90.00
#
_symmetry.space_group_name_H-M   'P 1'
#
loop_
_entity.id
_entity.type
_entity.pdbx_description
1 polymer ?
#
loop_
_entity_poly.entity_id
_entity_poly.type
_entity_poly.pdbx_seq_one_letter_code
_entity_poly.pdbx_strand_id
1 'polypeptide(L)'
;MPLPDPSRSHAVLIGVHDYRHLAALPGVAAGVARLAELLGDPTVWGLPRGNVTVLPGDASADDVLRAVRGAGRAATDTLLVYFAGHGQREPRSEQLYLALADADRYDVTIGALPERELRRMVRREGRFARRHITLIDSCYSGLAIPMGGSAAVLERPDQVRLLVESKEGNAPGPGDGDEDFGGYVLTSASGTQRSFTVPGGYPEFTGALIEVLDKGIAGAGPTLSVPRVWRRVREQRARATPQLNGLNIAEDEPWVRNRAHDAGRDAVPPRCIVRAEAAPVPPVPPVPPVPPVAAPAAGFPFDTVQGGGYRIRAVKEQLDDVLAKVRDPRRGWQAQAPHFRTVSGRWFWGYDMRQVDAHIERQRAEPTEPADALRLLLARQGITVVPGAEGSSRVREKCGVPGTERLIGHHPSRFAKSGTIAFTDTHLCLYSSDLLRIPYSALDGMAVDTSYEEVDTGVVNDQAVILDKTWIGVTQVTFGHRTLRFTGGRPEPVQQVLGVFRPAVADLRRRHPEWFR
;
A
#
# COMPACT_ATOMS: atom_id res chain seq x y z
N MET A 1 7.74 -35.61 -1.09
CA MET A 1 7.40 -35.02 -2.41
C MET A 1 8.67 -34.48 -3.05
N PRO A 2 8.80 -34.50 -4.39
CA PRO A 2 9.97 -33.94 -5.07
C PRO A 2 9.98 -32.41 -5.03
N LEU A 3 11.17 -31.81 -5.11
CA LEU A 3 11.35 -30.38 -5.32
C LEU A 3 10.73 -29.93 -6.66
N PRO A 4 10.37 -28.64 -6.80
CA PRO A 4 9.87 -28.09 -8.06
C PRO A 4 10.89 -28.25 -9.18
N ASP A 5 10.45 -28.76 -10.34
CA ASP A 5 11.32 -29.00 -11.49
C ASP A 5 11.90 -27.68 -12.03
N PRO A 6 13.23 -27.45 -11.96
CA PRO A 6 13.81 -26.18 -12.36
C PRO A 6 13.67 -25.90 -13.86
N SER A 7 13.66 -26.94 -14.69
CA SER A 7 13.55 -26.81 -16.16
C SER A 7 12.16 -26.35 -16.61
N ARG A 8 11.14 -26.61 -15.77
CA ARG A 8 9.72 -26.29 -16.01
C ARG A 8 9.23 -25.12 -15.17
N SER A 9 10.13 -24.51 -14.40
CA SER A 9 9.84 -23.40 -13.51
C SER A 9 10.47 -22.12 -14.03
N HIS A 10 9.80 -20.98 -13.83
CA HIS A 10 10.28 -19.67 -14.25
C HIS A 10 10.16 -18.66 -13.12
N ALA A 11 11.11 -17.73 -13.04
CA ALA A 11 11.14 -16.64 -12.09
C ALA A 11 11.19 -15.29 -12.81
N VAL A 12 10.41 -14.31 -12.33
CA VAL A 12 10.49 -12.91 -12.72
C VAL A 12 10.84 -12.08 -11.49
N LEU A 13 11.98 -11.39 -11.54
CA LEU A 13 12.46 -10.54 -10.45
C LEU A 13 12.39 -9.08 -10.87
N ILE A 14 11.65 -8.27 -10.12
CA ILE A 14 11.43 -6.85 -10.35
C ILE A 14 12.04 -6.07 -9.19
N GLY A 15 13.05 -5.25 -9.48
CA GLY A 15 13.79 -4.49 -8.47
C GLY A 15 13.87 -3.01 -8.81
N VAL A 16 12.94 -2.22 -8.29
CA VAL A 16 12.91 -0.77 -8.53
C VAL A 16 13.71 -0.08 -7.43
N HIS A 17 14.85 0.50 -7.82
CA HIS A 17 15.86 1.00 -6.89
C HIS A 17 16.24 2.47 -7.12
N ASP A 18 15.96 2.99 -8.31
CA ASP A 18 16.14 4.41 -8.64
C ASP A 18 14.77 5.00 -9.01
N TYR A 19 14.42 6.11 -8.38
CA TYR A 19 13.10 6.72 -8.47
C TYR A 19 13.24 8.21 -8.80
N ARG A 20 12.44 8.70 -9.75
CA ARG A 20 12.45 10.13 -10.11
C ARG A 20 11.88 11.02 -9.01
N HIS A 21 10.88 10.52 -8.28
CA HIS A 21 10.10 11.34 -7.33
C HIS A 21 10.01 10.74 -5.92
N LEU A 22 10.57 9.55 -5.70
CA LEU A 22 10.64 8.87 -4.40
C LEU A 22 12.09 8.67 -3.98
N ALA A 23 12.32 8.27 -2.73
CA ALA A 23 13.67 7.98 -2.26
C ALA A 23 14.26 6.75 -2.96
N ALA A 24 15.51 6.84 -3.41
CA ALA A 24 16.23 5.71 -3.97
C ALA A 24 16.44 4.59 -2.93
N LEU A 25 16.48 3.35 -3.41
CA LEU A 25 16.65 2.12 -2.63
C LEU A 25 17.82 1.29 -3.19
N PRO A 26 19.07 1.77 -3.09
CA PRO A 26 20.21 1.14 -3.76
C PRO A 26 20.44 -0.34 -3.38
N GLY A 27 20.07 -0.74 -2.16
CA GLY A 27 20.15 -2.14 -1.71
C GLY A 27 19.25 -3.11 -2.49
N VAL A 28 18.18 -2.62 -3.13
CA VAL A 28 17.25 -3.45 -3.92
C VAL A 28 17.95 -4.05 -5.14
N ALA A 29 18.75 -3.28 -5.86
CA ALA A 29 19.48 -3.78 -7.03
C ALA A 29 20.42 -4.94 -6.66
N ALA A 30 21.21 -4.77 -5.59
CA ALA A 30 22.11 -5.80 -5.08
C ALA A 30 21.34 -7.03 -4.58
N GLY A 31 20.21 -6.83 -3.90
CA GLY A 31 19.37 -7.93 -3.41
C GLY A 31 18.75 -8.75 -4.54
N VAL A 32 18.23 -8.10 -5.58
CA VAL A 32 17.66 -8.76 -6.77
C VAL A 32 18.71 -9.57 -7.50
N ALA A 33 19.91 -9.01 -7.69
CA ALA A 33 21.03 -9.72 -8.31
C ALA A 33 21.41 -10.97 -7.49
N ARG A 34 21.55 -10.84 -6.17
CA ARG A 34 21.90 -11.96 -5.29
C ARG A 34 20.80 -13.03 -5.26
N LEU A 35 19.52 -12.63 -5.27
CA LEU A 35 18.41 -13.57 -5.34
C LEU A 35 18.39 -14.32 -6.67
N ALA A 36 18.67 -13.65 -7.79
CA ALA A 36 18.80 -14.29 -9.11
C ALA A 36 19.88 -15.39 -9.11
N GLU A 37 21.05 -15.08 -8.53
CA GLU A 37 22.14 -16.04 -8.37
C GLU A 37 21.72 -17.27 -7.55
N LEU A 38 21.10 -17.05 -6.38
CA LEU A 38 20.67 -18.13 -5.50
C LEU A 38 19.58 -19.00 -6.14
N LEU A 39 18.62 -18.42 -6.84
CA LEU A 39 17.58 -19.19 -7.54
C LEU A 39 18.18 -20.03 -8.69
N GLY A 40 19.23 -19.54 -9.33
CA GLY A 40 19.97 -20.27 -10.36
C GLY A 40 20.96 -21.32 -9.83
N ASP A 41 21.26 -21.31 -8.53
CA ASP A 41 22.24 -22.21 -7.93
C ASP A 41 21.67 -23.63 -7.75
N PRO A 42 22.30 -24.69 -8.30
CA PRO A 42 21.85 -26.08 -8.18
C PRO A 42 21.73 -26.59 -6.73
N THR A 43 22.47 -25.99 -5.80
CA THR A 43 22.43 -26.30 -4.36
C THR A 43 21.26 -25.64 -3.63
N VAL A 44 20.50 -24.76 -4.29
CA VAL A 44 19.28 -24.13 -3.76
C VAL A 44 18.07 -24.58 -4.57
N TRP A 45 18.01 -24.19 -5.85
CA TRP A 45 16.91 -24.57 -6.75
C TRP A 45 17.43 -24.99 -8.13
N GLY A 46 18.35 -24.22 -8.73
CA GLY A 46 18.99 -24.58 -9.99
C GLY A 46 18.20 -24.19 -11.22
N LEU A 47 17.47 -23.06 -11.19
CA LEU A 47 16.77 -22.56 -12.36
C LEU A 47 17.76 -22.31 -13.51
N PRO A 48 17.49 -22.80 -14.73
CA PRO A 48 18.28 -22.44 -15.90
C PRO A 48 18.33 -20.92 -16.08
N ARG A 49 19.47 -20.38 -16.57
CA ARG A 49 19.63 -18.93 -16.77
C ARG A 49 18.50 -18.30 -17.60
N GLY A 50 18.01 -19.01 -18.63
CA GLY A 50 16.89 -18.55 -19.45
C GLY A 50 15.53 -18.52 -18.74
N ASN A 51 15.42 -19.15 -17.57
CA ASN A 51 14.21 -19.22 -16.78
C ASN A 51 14.17 -18.19 -15.65
N VAL A 52 15.23 -17.39 -15.45
CA VAL A 52 15.27 -16.29 -14.49
C VAL A 52 15.30 -14.97 -15.26
N THR A 53 14.20 -14.25 -15.26
CA THR A 53 14.08 -12.93 -15.89
C THR A 53 14.24 -11.85 -14.84
N VAL A 54 15.31 -11.06 -14.92
CA VAL A 54 15.51 -9.87 -14.09
C VAL A 54 15.16 -8.65 -14.93
N LEU A 55 14.22 -7.83 -14.45
CA LEU A 55 13.85 -6.60 -15.13
C LEU A 55 14.75 -5.43 -14.70
N PRO A 56 15.03 -4.48 -15.62
CA PRO A 56 15.76 -3.27 -15.27
C PRO A 56 14.94 -2.42 -14.28
N GLY A 57 15.63 -1.61 -13.47
CA GLY A 57 15.00 -0.85 -12.39
C GLY A 57 14.01 0.22 -12.86
N ASP A 58 14.06 0.60 -14.13
CA ASP A 58 13.19 1.57 -14.80
C ASP A 58 12.09 0.90 -15.66
N ALA A 59 11.89 -0.41 -15.51
CA ALA A 59 10.85 -1.15 -16.23
C ALA A 59 9.46 -0.54 -16.02
N SER A 60 8.72 -0.36 -17.11
CA SER A 60 7.34 0.12 -17.06
C SER A 60 6.38 -0.98 -16.57
N ALA A 61 5.16 -0.58 -16.18
CA ALA A 61 4.12 -1.54 -15.78
C ALA A 61 3.85 -2.56 -16.89
N ASP A 62 3.87 -2.11 -18.15
CA ASP A 62 3.71 -2.98 -19.30
C ASP A 62 4.89 -3.98 -19.45
N ASP A 63 6.13 -3.55 -19.21
CA ASP A 63 7.30 -4.43 -19.28
C ASP A 63 7.20 -5.54 -18.22
N VAL A 64 6.82 -5.16 -17.00
CA VAL A 64 6.55 -6.10 -15.90
C VAL A 64 5.47 -7.11 -16.29
N LEU A 65 4.32 -6.61 -16.76
CA LEU A 65 3.19 -7.45 -17.15
C LEU A 65 3.50 -8.35 -18.35
N ARG A 66 4.29 -7.88 -19.32
CA ARG A 66 4.76 -8.69 -20.46
C ARG A 66 5.74 -9.78 -20.03
N ALA A 67 6.66 -9.49 -19.11
CA ALA A 67 7.59 -10.46 -18.57
C ALA A 67 6.86 -11.57 -17.79
N VAL A 68 5.94 -11.18 -16.89
CA VAL A 68 5.10 -12.12 -16.14
C VAL A 68 4.24 -12.97 -17.07
N ARG A 69 3.69 -12.38 -18.14
CA ARG A 69 2.97 -13.14 -19.17
C ARG A 69 3.87 -14.17 -19.86
N GLY A 70 5.08 -13.77 -20.25
CA GLY A 70 6.04 -14.68 -20.91
C GLY A 70 6.41 -15.85 -20.02
N ALA A 71 6.86 -15.55 -18.79
CA ALA A 71 7.22 -16.55 -17.80
C ALA A 71 6.04 -17.44 -17.40
N GLY A 72 4.84 -16.87 -17.21
CA GLY A 72 3.65 -17.64 -16.84
C GLY A 72 3.22 -18.62 -17.91
N ARG A 73 3.32 -18.25 -19.20
CA ARG A 73 3.02 -19.15 -20.31
C ARG A 73 4.03 -20.29 -20.45
N ALA A 74 5.28 -20.08 -20.03
CA ALA A 74 6.35 -21.06 -20.11
C ALA A 74 6.38 -22.00 -18.89
N ALA A 75 5.99 -21.50 -17.71
CA ALA A 75 5.96 -22.26 -16.48
C ALA A 75 4.86 -23.34 -16.50
N THR A 76 5.27 -24.59 -16.30
CA THR A 76 4.36 -25.74 -16.13
C THR A 76 4.54 -26.46 -14.81
N ASP A 77 5.59 -26.11 -14.05
CA ASP A 77 5.77 -26.56 -12.68
C ASP A 77 5.58 -25.39 -11.70
N THR A 78 6.50 -24.41 -11.65
CA THR A 78 6.39 -23.27 -10.72
C THR A 78 6.61 -21.94 -11.40
N LEU A 79 5.73 -20.97 -11.13
CA LEU A 79 5.93 -19.56 -11.47
C LEU A 79 6.26 -18.76 -10.21
N LEU A 80 7.46 -18.20 -10.14
CA LEU A 80 7.86 -17.26 -9.10
C LEU A 80 7.85 -15.83 -9.63
N VAL A 81 7.21 -14.92 -8.90
CA VAL A 81 7.29 -13.48 -9.16
C VAL A 81 7.75 -12.79 -7.88
N TYR A 82 8.82 -12.03 -7.97
CA TYR A 82 9.36 -11.25 -6.88
C TYR A 82 9.35 -9.77 -7.25
N PHE A 83 8.86 -8.94 -6.35
CA PHE A 83 8.92 -7.48 -6.45
C PHE A 83 9.63 -6.90 -5.24
N ALA A 84 10.54 -5.97 -5.46
CA ALA A 84 11.10 -5.13 -4.41
C ALA A 84 11.14 -3.65 -4.83
N GLY A 85 10.72 -2.78 -3.92
CA GLY A 85 10.60 -1.34 -4.16
C GLY A 85 9.63 -0.68 -3.18
N HIS A 86 9.22 0.56 -3.47
CA HIS A 86 8.17 1.24 -2.70
C HIS A 86 6.79 0.63 -2.98
N GLY A 87 5.98 0.52 -1.92
CA GLY A 87 4.57 0.14 -2.00
C GLY A 87 3.70 1.26 -1.43
N GLN A 88 2.70 1.70 -2.17
CA GLN A 88 1.78 2.74 -1.74
C GLN A 88 0.36 2.17 -1.68
N ARG A 89 -0.44 2.60 -0.70
CA ARG A 89 -1.86 2.23 -0.61
C ARG A 89 -2.72 3.40 -1.00
N GLU A 90 -3.72 3.13 -1.82
CA GLU A 90 -4.76 4.11 -2.07
C GLU A 90 -5.63 4.25 -0.80
N PRO A 91 -5.76 5.46 -0.21
CA PRO A 91 -6.42 5.64 1.09
C PRO A 91 -7.88 5.21 1.13
N ARG A 92 -8.58 5.21 -0.01
CA ARG A 92 -10.02 4.92 -0.10
C ARG A 92 -10.32 3.44 -0.32
N SER A 93 -9.57 2.78 -1.20
CA SER A 93 -9.79 1.38 -1.57
C SER A 93 -8.92 0.41 -0.78
N GLU A 94 -7.94 0.92 -0.02
CA GLU A 94 -6.85 0.17 0.60
C GLU A 94 -6.04 -0.69 -0.41
N GLN A 95 -6.22 -0.46 -1.72
CA GLN A 95 -5.55 -1.20 -2.78
C GLN A 95 -4.05 -0.89 -2.78
N LEU A 96 -3.22 -1.93 -2.86
CA LEU A 96 -1.78 -1.83 -2.99
C LEU A 96 -1.37 -1.49 -4.43
N TYR A 97 -0.52 -0.48 -4.55
CA TYR A 97 0.18 -0.06 -5.76
C TYR A 97 1.69 -0.22 -5.55
N LEU A 98 2.33 -0.93 -6.47
CA LEU A 98 3.77 -1.18 -6.50
C LEU A 98 4.41 -0.05 -7.30
N ALA A 99 5.17 0.84 -6.64
CA ALA A 99 5.73 2.01 -7.29
C ALA A 99 6.90 1.64 -8.22
N LEU A 100 6.83 2.11 -9.47
CA LEU A 100 7.87 1.99 -10.49
C LEU A 100 8.71 3.26 -10.53
N ALA A 101 9.74 3.31 -11.37
CA ALA A 101 10.73 4.41 -11.37
C ALA A 101 10.11 5.82 -11.49
N ASP A 102 8.98 5.93 -12.19
CA ASP A 102 8.26 7.17 -12.45
C ASP A 102 7.07 7.42 -11.49
N ALA A 103 6.99 6.64 -10.40
CA ALA A 103 5.91 6.76 -9.43
C ALA A 103 5.83 8.16 -8.83
N ASP A 104 4.61 8.71 -8.79
CA ASP A 104 4.37 10.01 -8.19
C ASP A 104 4.35 9.92 -6.65
N ARG A 105 4.73 11.02 -6.01
CA ARG A 105 4.81 11.14 -4.53
C ARG A 105 3.48 11.50 -3.88
N TYR A 106 2.51 11.97 -4.64
CA TYR A 106 1.21 12.47 -4.18
C TYR A 106 0.05 11.65 -4.71
N ASP A 107 0.19 11.04 -5.89
CA ASP A 107 -0.79 10.12 -6.48
C ASP A 107 -0.22 8.71 -6.62
N VAL A 108 -0.75 7.79 -5.80
CA VAL A 108 -0.31 6.39 -5.75
C VAL A 108 -0.58 5.61 -7.05
N THR A 109 -1.44 6.13 -7.93
CA THR A 109 -1.84 5.47 -9.18
C THR A 109 -0.92 5.81 -10.35
N ILE A 110 -0.22 6.94 -10.28
CA ILE A 110 0.67 7.41 -11.34
C ILE A 110 2.03 6.73 -11.21
N GLY A 111 2.51 6.13 -12.31
CA GLY A 111 3.81 5.47 -12.35
C GLY A 111 3.92 4.25 -11.45
N ALA A 112 2.79 3.59 -11.14
CA ALA A 112 2.74 2.42 -10.29
C ALA A 112 1.96 1.27 -10.95
N LEU A 113 2.22 0.04 -10.50
CA LEU A 113 1.50 -1.16 -10.92
C LEU A 113 0.53 -1.59 -9.80
N PRO A 114 -0.78 -1.63 -10.02
CA PRO A 114 -1.70 -2.16 -9.02
C PRO A 114 -1.38 -3.63 -8.75
N GLU A 115 -1.15 -4.02 -7.49
CA GLU A 115 -0.78 -5.40 -7.15
C GLU A 115 -1.86 -6.40 -7.58
N ARG A 116 -3.14 -6.00 -7.53
CA ARG A 116 -4.26 -6.81 -8.03
C ARG A 116 -4.13 -7.14 -9.52
N GLU A 117 -3.55 -6.25 -10.32
CA GLU A 117 -3.31 -6.48 -11.74
C GLU A 117 -2.16 -7.47 -11.95
N LEU A 118 -1.07 -7.32 -11.20
CA LEU A 118 0.03 -8.29 -11.17
C LEU A 118 -0.49 -9.69 -10.79
N ARG A 119 -1.25 -9.79 -9.70
CA ARG A 119 -1.88 -11.04 -9.25
C ARG A 119 -2.77 -11.63 -10.32
N ARG A 120 -3.63 -10.83 -10.97
CA ARG A 120 -4.49 -11.32 -12.07
C ARG A 120 -3.67 -11.85 -13.24
N MET A 121 -2.56 -11.20 -13.59
CA MET A 121 -1.65 -11.66 -14.65
C MET A 121 -1.00 -12.99 -14.29
N VAL A 122 -0.44 -13.12 -13.09
CA VAL A 122 0.15 -14.36 -12.55
C VAL A 122 -0.83 -15.52 -12.66
N ARG A 123 -2.08 -15.31 -12.21
CA ARG A 123 -3.14 -16.32 -12.24
C ARG A 123 -3.50 -16.75 -13.66
N ARG A 124 -3.78 -15.77 -14.53
CA ARG A 124 -4.29 -16.03 -15.88
C ARG A 124 -3.25 -16.69 -16.78
N GLU A 125 -2.04 -16.16 -16.77
CA GLU A 125 -0.98 -16.62 -17.67
C GLU A 125 -0.27 -17.84 -17.10
N GLY A 126 -0.12 -17.93 -15.78
CA GLY A 126 0.48 -19.06 -15.08
C GLY A 126 -0.46 -20.23 -14.83
N ARG A 127 -1.68 -20.26 -15.37
CA ARG A 127 -2.70 -21.30 -15.07
C ARG A 127 -2.25 -22.75 -15.28
N PHE A 128 -1.19 -22.99 -16.05
CA PHE A 128 -0.61 -24.32 -16.28
C PHE A 128 0.55 -24.66 -15.34
N ALA A 129 1.05 -23.69 -14.58
CA ALA A 129 1.99 -23.95 -13.50
C ALA A 129 1.25 -24.58 -12.33
N ARG A 130 1.86 -25.61 -11.74
CA ARG A 130 1.35 -26.30 -10.55
C ARG A 130 1.42 -25.43 -9.29
N ARG A 131 2.37 -24.50 -9.26
CA ARG A 131 2.65 -23.64 -8.09
C ARG A 131 2.86 -22.20 -8.51
N HIS A 132 2.29 -21.27 -7.76
CA HIS A 132 2.55 -19.83 -7.89
C HIS A 132 3.17 -19.31 -6.61
N ILE A 133 4.33 -18.67 -6.70
CA ILE A 133 5.00 -18.04 -5.56
C ILE A 133 5.13 -16.56 -5.88
N THR A 134 4.43 -15.70 -5.15
CA THR A 134 4.57 -14.24 -5.28
C THR A 134 5.19 -13.68 -4.01
N LEU A 135 6.32 -13.01 -4.14
CA LEU A 135 7.07 -12.39 -3.07
C LEU A 135 7.07 -10.87 -3.29
N ILE A 136 6.61 -10.10 -2.30
CA ILE A 136 6.53 -8.64 -2.39
C ILE A 136 7.31 -8.04 -1.23
N ASP A 137 8.52 -7.57 -1.51
CA ASP A 137 9.33 -6.78 -0.60
C ASP A 137 9.11 -5.28 -0.81
N SER A 138 7.99 -4.78 -0.32
CA SER A 138 7.68 -3.36 -0.37
C SER A 138 7.26 -2.81 0.97
N CYS A 139 7.88 -1.72 1.41
CA CYS A 139 7.34 -0.89 2.49
C CYS A 139 5.93 -0.48 2.10
N TYR A 140 4.93 -0.65 2.97
CA TYR A 140 3.70 0.11 2.81
C TYR A 140 3.96 1.52 3.32
N SER A 141 4.40 2.43 2.45
CA SER A 141 4.53 3.85 2.79
C SER A 141 3.15 4.50 2.81
N GLY A 142 2.32 4.14 3.78
CA GLY A 142 1.28 5.02 4.29
C GLY A 142 1.94 5.93 5.32
N LEU A 143 2.44 7.09 4.88
CA LEU A 143 2.84 8.31 5.61
C LEU A 143 4.14 8.90 5.04
N ALA A 144 3.98 9.98 4.27
CA ALA A 144 4.99 11.03 4.22
C ALA A 144 5.00 11.72 5.59
N ILE A 145 5.87 11.27 6.50
CA ILE A 145 6.21 12.02 7.73
C ILE A 145 7.35 12.99 7.37
N PRO A 146 7.17 14.32 7.46
CA PRO A 146 8.30 15.25 7.49
C PRO A 146 9.11 15.01 8.77
N MET A 147 10.45 15.02 8.65
CA MET A 147 11.45 14.77 9.70
C MET A 147 11.01 15.08 11.15
N GLY A 148 11.04 14.06 12.01
CA GLY A 148 11.08 14.19 13.47
C GLY A 148 10.02 13.38 14.21
N GLY A 149 10.33 12.13 14.57
CA GLY A 149 9.49 11.34 15.49
C GLY A 149 9.57 9.83 15.23
N SER A 150 10.11 9.09 16.19
CA SER A 150 10.32 7.63 16.13
C SER A 150 9.02 6.88 16.45
N ALA A 151 8.53 6.04 15.53
CA ALA A 151 7.32 5.24 15.70
C ALA A 151 7.65 3.79 16.08
N ALA A 152 7.12 3.35 17.23
CA ALA A 152 6.95 1.93 17.55
C ALA A 152 5.61 1.47 16.97
N VAL A 153 5.57 0.28 16.37
CA VAL A 153 4.39 -0.25 15.66
C VAL A 153 4.03 -1.62 16.23
N LEU A 154 2.76 -1.75 16.59
CA LEU A 154 2.09 -2.95 17.04
C LEU A 154 1.61 -3.83 15.88
N GLU A 155 1.84 -5.12 16.02
CA GLU A 155 1.33 -6.16 15.15
C GLU A 155 -0.20 -6.27 15.25
N ARG A 156 -0.91 -6.16 14.12
CA ARG A 156 -2.26 -6.72 13.98
C ARG A 156 -2.16 -8.04 13.19
N PRO A 157 -2.69 -9.15 13.73
CA PRO A 157 -3.08 -10.29 12.90
C PRO A 157 -4.22 -9.86 11.96
N ASP A 158 -4.34 -10.53 10.81
CA ASP A 158 -5.48 -10.49 9.86
C ASP A 158 -5.45 -9.47 8.70
N GLN A 159 -4.27 -9.09 8.18
CA GLN A 159 -4.18 -8.27 6.95
C GLN A 159 -4.21 -9.10 5.65
N VAL A 160 -4.06 -10.42 5.76
CA VAL A 160 -4.19 -11.39 4.66
C VAL A 160 -5.65 -11.51 4.17
N ARG A 161 -6.63 -11.18 5.02
CA ARG A 161 -8.06 -11.28 4.69
C ARG A 161 -8.51 -10.25 3.65
N LEU A 162 -7.85 -9.10 3.52
CA LEU A 162 -8.15 -8.06 2.50
C LEU A 162 -7.54 -8.34 1.12
N LEU A 163 -6.52 -9.21 1.03
CA LEU A 163 -6.10 -9.81 -0.24
C LEU A 163 -7.11 -10.88 -0.72
N VAL A 164 -8.10 -11.19 0.13
CA VAL A 164 -9.19 -12.17 -0.05
C VAL A 164 -10.55 -11.52 0.23
N GLU A 165 -10.99 -10.56 -0.58
CA GLU A 165 -12.43 -10.26 -0.71
C GLU A 165 -12.76 -10.36 -2.21
N SER A 166 -13.64 -11.26 -2.67
CA SER A 166 -15.04 -11.36 -2.26
C SER A 166 -15.58 -12.81 -2.23
N LYS A 167 -15.94 -13.32 -1.05
CA LYS A 167 -17.12 -14.18 -0.87
C LYS A 167 -18.04 -13.50 0.15
N GLU A 168 -18.59 -12.36 -0.24
CA GLU A 168 -19.79 -11.76 0.37
C GLU A 168 -20.24 -10.64 -0.56
N GLY A 169 -21.39 -10.82 -1.24
CA GLY A 169 -22.07 -9.73 -1.95
C GLY A 169 -22.10 -9.73 -3.49
N ASN A 170 -22.11 -10.88 -4.15
CA ASN A 170 -22.87 -11.17 -5.39
C ASN A 170 -22.40 -12.52 -5.93
N ALA A 171 -23.30 -13.49 -6.01
CA ALA A 171 -23.01 -14.78 -6.62
C ALA A 171 -22.59 -14.58 -8.10
N PRO A 172 -21.40 -15.04 -8.53
CA PRO A 172 -21.15 -15.32 -9.92
C PRO A 172 -22.06 -16.49 -10.32
N GLY A 173 -22.63 -16.44 -11.53
CA GLY A 173 -23.41 -17.55 -12.08
C GLY A 173 -22.60 -18.86 -12.13
N PRO A 174 -23.27 -20.01 -12.25
CA PRO A 174 -22.60 -21.31 -12.29
C PRO A 174 -21.77 -21.40 -13.57
N GLY A 175 -20.45 -21.26 -13.47
CA GLY A 175 -19.54 -21.31 -14.62
C GLY A 175 -18.04 -21.10 -14.33
N ASP A 176 -17.68 -20.33 -13.30
CA ASP A 176 -16.25 -20.07 -12.99
C ASP A 176 -15.79 -20.95 -11.83
N GLY A 177 -15.31 -22.16 -12.14
CA GLY A 177 -14.76 -23.11 -11.19
C GLY A 177 -13.47 -22.59 -10.54
N ASP A 178 -13.51 -22.39 -9.23
CA ASP A 178 -12.47 -21.71 -8.43
C ASP A 178 -11.97 -22.62 -7.28
N GLU A 179 -11.80 -23.92 -7.56
CA GLU A 179 -11.42 -24.95 -6.57
C GLU A 179 -9.94 -25.41 -6.66
N ASP A 180 -9.20 -25.06 -7.74
CA ASP A 180 -7.88 -25.64 -8.05
C ASP A 180 -6.67 -24.67 -7.93
N PHE A 181 -6.86 -23.47 -7.38
CA PHE A 181 -5.79 -22.46 -7.34
C PHE A 181 -4.83 -22.60 -6.13
N GLY A 182 -3.64 -23.19 -6.35
CA GLY A 182 -2.56 -23.30 -5.37
C GLY A 182 -1.47 -22.21 -5.48
N GLY A 183 -1.28 -21.34 -4.48
CA GLY A 183 -0.19 -20.34 -4.51
C GLY A 183 0.13 -19.66 -3.17
N TYR A 184 1.36 -19.18 -3.03
CA TYR A 184 1.83 -18.39 -1.89
C TYR A 184 1.97 -16.91 -2.25
N VAL A 185 1.48 -16.02 -1.38
CA VAL A 185 1.81 -14.58 -1.41
C VAL A 185 2.53 -14.23 -0.11
N LEU A 186 3.76 -13.73 -0.21
CA LEU A 186 4.58 -13.30 0.93
C LEU A 186 4.82 -11.80 0.84
N THR A 187 4.57 -11.07 1.92
CA THR A 187 4.85 -9.63 1.99
C THR A 187 5.85 -9.31 3.09
N SER A 188 6.78 -8.39 2.84
CA SER A 188 7.91 -8.08 3.75
C SER A 188 7.53 -7.40 5.06
N ALA A 189 6.37 -6.78 5.14
CA ALA A 189 5.90 -6.10 6.34
C ALA A 189 4.40 -6.30 6.56
N SER A 190 3.98 -6.25 7.82
CA SER A 190 2.62 -5.89 8.19
C SER A 190 2.41 -4.41 7.80
N GLY A 191 1.18 -4.03 7.45
CA GLY A 191 0.81 -2.79 6.75
C GLY A 191 1.04 -1.45 7.45
N THR A 192 2.08 -1.35 8.29
CA THR A 192 2.39 -0.19 9.13
C THR A 192 3.91 0.07 9.30
N GLN A 193 4.80 -0.67 8.62
CA GLN A 193 6.26 -0.50 8.80
C GLN A 193 7.03 -0.21 7.51
N ARG A 194 8.06 0.63 7.65
CA ARG A 194 9.08 0.89 6.62
C ARG A 194 10.02 -0.32 6.54
N SER A 195 10.24 -0.86 5.35
CA SER A 195 11.37 -1.78 5.08
C SER A 195 12.66 -1.02 5.35
N PHE A 196 13.42 -1.51 6.31
CA PHE A 196 14.71 -0.94 6.68
C PHE A 196 15.77 -1.49 5.72
N THR A 197 16.64 -0.63 5.22
CA THR A 197 17.87 -1.06 4.55
C THR A 197 19.02 -0.60 5.42
N VAL A 198 19.81 -1.54 5.93
CA VAL A 198 21.08 -1.20 6.60
C VAL A 198 21.95 -0.50 5.55
N PRO A 199 22.62 0.63 5.85
CA PRO A 199 23.54 1.25 4.91
C PRO A 199 24.56 0.22 4.38
N GLY A 200 24.56 0.00 3.06
CA GLY A 200 25.41 -1.02 2.39
C GLY A 200 24.87 -2.45 2.39
N GLY A 201 23.65 -2.70 2.88
CA GLY A 201 22.99 -4.01 2.91
C GLY A 201 21.76 -4.12 2.02
N TYR A 202 21.13 -5.30 2.02
CA TYR A 202 19.88 -5.57 1.32
C TYR A 202 18.66 -5.00 2.07
N PRO A 203 17.49 -4.83 1.41
CA PRO A 203 16.21 -4.65 2.11
C PRO A 203 16.01 -5.75 3.15
N GLU A 204 15.45 -5.44 4.32
CA GLU A 204 15.48 -6.33 5.49
C GLU A 204 14.86 -7.72 5.25
N PHE A 205 13.73 -7.78 4.54
CA PHE A 205 13.11 -9.06 4.15
C PHE A 205 13.92 -9.78 3.10
N THR A 206 14.36 -9.10 2.04
CA THR A 206 15.22 -9.67 1.01
C THR A 206 16.52 -10.22 1.59
N GLY A 207 17.13 -9.50 2.53
CA GLY A 207 18.34 -9.94 3.23
C GLY A 207 18.10 -11.17 4.09
N ALA A 208 16.98 -11.24 4.82
CA ALA A 208 16.60 -12.44 5.57
C ALA A 208 16.32 -13.64 4.66
N LEU A 209 15.60 -13.42 3.55
CA LEU A 209 15.31 -14.44 2.56
C LEU A 209 16.62 -14.97 1.94
N ILE A 210 17.51 -14.07 1.52
CA ILE A 210 18.84 -14.40 1.02
C ILE A 210 19.60 -15.22 2.07
N GLU A 211 19.59 -14.81 3.35
CA GLU A 211 20.29 -15.53 4.41
C GLU A 211 19.77 -16.98 4.58
N VAL A 212 18.45 -17.17 4.56
CA VAL A 212 17.83 -18.51 4.66
C VAL A 212 18.16 -19.36 3.43
N LEU A 213 18.11 -18.81 2.23
CA LEU A 213 18.46 -19.54 1.00
C LEU A 213 19.95 -19.85 0.92
N ASP A 214 20.81 -18.94 1.39
CA ASP A 214 22.26 -19.06 1.27
C ASP A 214 22.85 -20.01 2.32
N LYS A 215 22.40 -19.90 3.58
CA LYS A 215 22.92 -20.69 4.71
C LYS A 215 22.09 -21.91 5.03
N GLY A 216 20.79 -21.90 4.72
CA GLY A 216 19.84 -22.91 5.14
C GLY A 216 19.41 -22.79 6.61
N ILE A 217 18.62 -23.77 7.08
CA ILE A 217 18.12 -23.87 8.45
C ILE A 217 18.64 -25.17 9.08
N ALA A 218 19.48 -25.07 10.09
CA ALA A 218 20.02 -26.23 10.79
C ALA A 218 18.88 -27.07 11.40
N GLY A 219 18.96 -28.40 11.27
CA GLY A 219 17.95 -29.33 11.79
C GLY A 219 16.63 -29.39 11.00
N ALA A 220 16.45 -28.59 9.94
CA ALA A 220 15.20 -28.55 9.17
C ALA A 220 15.07 -29.62 8.07
N GLY A 221 15.95 -30.62 8.03
CA GLY A 221 15.97 -31.66 7.00
C GLY A 221 16.55 -31.18 5.65
N PRO A 222 16.52 -32.02 4.59
CA PRO A 222 17.22 -31.76 3.32
C PRO A 222 16.58 -30.68 2.43
N THR A 223 15.34 -30.30 2.70
CA THR A 223 14.58 -29.34 1.87
C THR A 223 13.79 -28.38 2.74
N LEU A 224 13.57 -27.16 2.24
CA LEU A 224 12.76 -26.15 2.88
C LEU A 224 11.49 -25.91 2.06
N SER A 225 10.33 -25.87 2.73
CA SER A 225 9.06 -25.42 2.16
C SER A 225 8.93 -23.89 2.24
N VAL A 226 8.07 -23.30 1.41
CA VAL A 226 7.79 -21.85 1.46
C VAL A 226 7.34 -21.40 2.87
N PRO A 227 6.42 -22.09 3.57
CA PRO A 227 6.05 -21.72 4.93
C PRO A 227 7.21 -21.80 5.93
N ARG A 228 8.13 -22.76 5.75
CA ARG A 228 9.30 -22.91 6.62
C ARG A 228 10.32 -21.80 6.41
N VAL A 229 10.59 -21.45 5.16
CA VAL A 229 11.44 -20.28 4.82
C VAL A 229 10.83 -19.02 5.42
N TRP A 230 9.52 -18.81 5.23
CA TRP A 230 8.82 -17.65 5.78
C TRP A 230 8.91 -17.58 7.31
N ARG A 231 8.64 -18.68 8.01
CA ARG A 231 8.68 -18.73 9.49
C ARG A 231 10.06 -18.33 10.01
N ARG A 232 11.12 -18.81 9.36
CA ARG A 232 12.50 -18.45 9.72
C ARG A 232 12.80 -16.97 9.44
N VAL A 233 12.37 -16.46 8.29
CA VAL A 233 12.49 -15.03 7.94
C VAL A 233 11.77 -14.17 8.98
N ARG A 234 10.61 -14.59 9.46
CA ARG A 234 9.86 -13.94 10.55
C ARG A 234 10.61 -13.98 11.88
N GLU A 235 11.10 -15.15 12.30
CA GLU A 235 11.84 -15.32 13.56
C GLU A 235 13.15 -14.52 13.62
N GLN A 236 13.83 -14.34 12.48
CA GLN A 236 15.05 -13.55 12.39
C GLN A 236 14.80 -12.03 12.51
N ARG A 237 13.54 -11.58 12.51
CA ARG A 237 13.15 -10.17 12.42
C ARG A 237 12.08 -9.84 13.47
N ALA A 238 12.51 -9.23 14.57
CA ALA A 238 11.62 -8.74 15.64
C ALA A 238 10.99 -7.36 15.37
N ARG A 239 11.35 -6.70 14.26
CA ARG A 239 10.96 -5.30 13.96
C ARG A 239 10.07 -5.13 12.72
N ALA A 240 9.97 -6.12 11.83
CA ALA A 240 9.04 -6.15 10.71
C ALA A 240 8.39 -7.53 10.68
N THR A 241 7.05 -7.61 10.70
CA THR A 241 6.33 -8.90 10.69
C THR A 241 5.98 -9.32 9.26
N PRO A 242 6.82 -10.10 8.55
CA PRO A 242 6.47 -10.60 7.23
C PRO A 242 5.22 -11.47 7.32
N GLN A 243 4.33 -11.39 6.33
CA GLN A 243 3.08 -12.15 6.28
C GLN A 243 3.11 -13.19 5.17
N LEU A 244 2.48 -14.34 5.41
CA LEU A 244 2.34 -15.44 4.45
C LEU A 244 0.86 -15.76 4.28
N ASN A 245 0.42 -15.83 3.03
CA ASN A 245 -0.87 -16.44 2.68
C ASN A 245 -0.62 -17.65 1.78
N GLY A 246 -1.11 -18.82 2.19
CA GLY A 246 -1.13 -20.03 1.37
C GLY A 246 -2.55 -20.27 0.85
N LEU A 247 -2.72 -20.30 -0.47
CA LEU A 247 -3.95 -20.74 -1.12
C LEU A 247 -3.71 -22.16 -1.62
N ASN A 248 -4.57 -23.12 -1.25
CA ASN A 248 -4.60 -24.51 -1.73
C ASN A 248 -3.24 -25.20 -2.00
N ILE A 249 -2.27 -25.09 -1.07
CA ILE A 249 -1.01 -25.85 -1.10
C ILE A 249 -0.77 -26.50 0.26
N ALA A 250 -0.24 -27.73 0.29
CA ALA A 250 0.14 -28.43 1.51
C ALA A 250 1.28 -27.71 2.27
N GLU A 251 1.17 -27.57 3.60
CA GLU A 251 2.11 -26.79 4.44
C GLU A 251 3.59 -27.24 4.34
N ASP A 252 3.83 -28.50 3.96
CA ASP A 252 5.15 -29.13 3.93
C ASP A 252 5.68 -29.42 2.52
N GLU A 253 5.10 -28.81 1.48
CA GLU A 253 5.59 -29.03 0.12
C GLU A 253 7.01 -28.42 -0.08
N PRO A 254 8.01 -29.22 -0.49
CA PRO A 254 9.38 -28.73 -0.69
C PRO A 254 9.45 -27.66 -1.78
N TRP A 255 10.24 -26.60 -1.54
CA TRP A 255 10.54 -25.56 -2.52
C TRP A 255 12.02 -25.53 -2.92
N VAL A 256 12.91 -25.49 -1.94
CA VAL A 256 14.37 -25.40 -2.17
C VAL A 256 15.12 -26.44 -1.36
N ARG A 257 16.34 -26.75 -1.78
CA ARG A 257 17.29 -27.54 -0.99
C ARG A 257 17.74 -26.75 0.24
N ASN A 258 17.95 -27.45 1.34
CA ASN A 258 18.45 -26.88 2.57
C ASN A 258 19.97 -27.04 2.66
N ARG A 259 20.74 -26.01 2.31
CA ARG A 259 22.22 -26.06 2.37
C ARG A 259 22.79 -26.40 3.74
N ALA A 260 22.09 -26.05 4.83
CA ALA A 260 22.51 -26.40 6.18
C ALA A 260 22.49 -27.92 6.46
N HIS A 261 21.75 -28.69 5.65
CA HIS A 261 21.72 -30.14 5.75
C HIS A 261 22.99 -30.77 5.16
N ASP A 262 23.47 -30.24 4.05
CA ASP A 262 24.66 -30.74 3.35
C ASP A 262 25.96 -30.21 3.99
N ALA A 263 25.91 -29.03 4.60
CA ALA A 263 27.03 -28.47 5.37
C ALA A 263 27.44 -29.32 6.60
N GLY A 264 26.52 -30.17 7.09
CA GLY A 264 26.81 -31.16 8.15
C GLY A 264 27.39 -32.48 7.62
N ARG A 265 27.46 -32.68 6.30
CA ARG A 265 27.94 -33.91 5.66
C ARG A 265 29.28 -33.79 4.96
N ASP A 266 29.67 -32.61 4.47
CA ASP A 266 30.93 -32.44 3.75
C ASP A 266 31.72 -31.22 4.23
N ALA A 267 32.54 -31.42 5.26
CA ALA A 267 33.72 -30.59 5.47
C ALA A 267 34.81 -31.00 4.45
N VAL A 268 34.65 -30.56 3.21
CA VAL A 268 35.71 -30.58 2.20
C VAL A 268 36.18 -29.13 1.99
N PRO A 269 37.48 -28.83 2.13
CA PRO A 269 37.96 -27.45 2.12
C PRO A 269 37.80 -26.81 0.73
N PRO A 270 37.51 -25.50 0.65
CA PRO A 270 37.30 -24.82 -0.61
C PRO A 270 38.61 -24.79 -1.42
N ARG A 271 38.54 -25.25 -2.67
CA ARG A 271 39.60 -24.98 -3.67
C ARG A 271 39.55 -23.50 -4.02
N CYS A 272 40.68 -22.83 -3.80
CA CYS A 272 40.95 -21.47 -4.21
C CYS A 272 40.76 -21.32 -5.72
N ILE A 273 39.79 -20.52 -6.16
CA ILE A 273 39.67 -20.09 -7.55
C ILE A 273 40.33 -18.70 -7.64
N VAL A 274 41.45 -18.67 -8.37
CA VAL A 274 42.20 -17.45 -8.68
C VAL A 274 41.34 -16.53 -9.56
N ARG A 275 41.34 -15.26 -9.19
CA ARG A 275 40.66 -14.14 -9.87
C ARG A 275 41.21 -13.99 -11.30
N ALA A 276 40.37 -14.16 -12.31
CA ALA A 276 40.71 -13.83 -13.69
C ALA A 276 40.44 -12.34 -13.96
N GLU A 277 41.41 -11.68 -14.57
CA GLU A 277 41.45 -10.27 -14.94
C GLU A 277 40.36 -9.89 -15.97
N ALA A 278 39.86 -8.65 -15.86
CA ALA A 278 38.79 -8.12 -16.69
C ALA A 278 39.28 -7.74 -18.09
N ALA A 279 38.53 -8.12 -19.13
CA ALA A 279 38.69 -7.63 -20.50
C ALA A 279 37.78 -6.40 -20.74
N PRO A 280 38.14 -5.47 -21.64
CA PRO A 280 37.42 -4.21 -21.82
C PRO A 280 36.13 -4.35 -22.64
N VAL A 281 35.14 -3.53 -22.29
CA VAL A 281 33.79 -3.46 -22.88
C VAL A 281 33.81 -2.58 -24.15
N PRO A 282 33.16 -2.98 -25.26
CA PRO A 282 33.02 -2.14 -26.46
C PRO A 282 31.91 -1.06 -26.33
N PRO A 283 31.96 0.03 -27.12
CA PRO A 283 31.05 1.16 -26.96
C PRO A 283 29.63 0.90 -27.46
N VAL A 284 28.68 1.57 -26.79
CA VAL A 284 27.21 1.50 -26.97
C VAL A 284 26.77 2.32 -28.21
N PRO A 285 25.83 1.83 -29.05
CA PRO A 285 25.27 2.58 -30.18
C PRO A 285 24.19 3.60 -29.75
N PRO A 286 23.91 4.64 -30.56
CA PRO A 286 23.02 5.73 -30.18
C PRO A 286 21.52 5.38 -30.21
N VAL A 287 20.78 6.05 -29.34
CA VAL A 287 19.33 5.94 -29.07
C VAL A 287 18.47 6.50 -30.23
N PRO A 288 17.36 5.85 -30.64
CA PRO A 288 16.46 6.37 -31.67
C PRO A 288 15.51 7.46 -31.11
N PRO A 289 14.98 8.36 -31.96
CA PRO A 289 14.17 9.50 -31.51
C PRO A 289 12.71 9.13 -31.18
N VAL A 290 12.15 9.91 -30.25
CA VAL A 290 10.76 9.86 -29.73
C VAL A 290 9.75 10.21 -30.82
N PRO A 291 8.59 9.52 -30.93
CA PRO A 291 7.56 9.86 -31.93
C PRO A 291 6.77 11.13 -31.56
N PRO A 292 6.19 11.85 -32.55
CA PRO A 292 5.60 13.16 -32.32
C PRO A 292 4.17 13.08 -31.74
N VAL A 293 3.85 14.04 -30.88
CA VAL A 293 2.51 14.33 -30.36
C VAL A 293 1.61 14.81 -31.51
N ALA A 294 0.45 14.17 -31.68
CA ALA A 294 -0.54 14.57 -32.67
C ALA A 294 -1.34 15.81 -32.20
N ALA A 295 -1.60 16.74 -33.13
CA ALA A 295 -2.34 17.99 -32.92
C ALA A 295 -3.85 17.78 -32.67
N PRO A 296 -4.57 18.75 -32.06
CA PRO A 296 -5.87 18.52 -31.45
C PRO A 296 -7.00 18.44 -32.48
N ALA A 297 -7.89 17.46 -32.32
CA ALA A 297 -9.15 17.38 -33.05
C ALA A 297 -10.20 18.26 -32.37
N ALA A 298 -10.86 19.12 -33.16
CA ALA A 298 -11.89 20.05 -32.72
C ALA A 298 -13.03 19.33 -31.96
N GLY A 299 -13.17 19.66 -30.68
CA GLY A 299 -14.27 19.24 -29.80
C GLY A 299 -13.80 18.98 -28.38
N PHE A 300 -13.97 19.99 -27.50
CA PHE A 300 -13.44 20.15 -26.13
C PHE A 300 -11.96 20.57 -26.04
N PRO A 301 -11.58 21.43 -25.08
CA PRO A 301 -10.24 22.01 -24.97
C PRO A 301 -9.20 21.07 -24.33
N PHE A 302 -9.45 19.76 -24.35
CA PHE A 302 -8.61 18.78 -23.68
C PHE A 302 -7.95 17.87 -24.71
N ASP A 303 -6.65 17.69 -24.56
CA ASP A 303 -5.87 16.76 -25.35
C ASP A 303 -6.31 15.33 -25.02
N THR A 304 -6.35 14.50 -26.06
CA THR A 304 -6.64 13.07 -25.90
C THR A 304 -5.34 12.31 -25.71
N VAL A 305 -5.28 11.48 -24.68
CA VAL A 305 -4.15 10.62 -24.35
C VAL A 305 -4.52 9.18 -24.68
N GLN A 306 -3.67 8.51 -25.46
CA GLN A 306 -3.81 7.08 -25.75
C GLN A 306 -3.33 6.26 -24.56
N GLY A 307 -4.08 5.22 -24.18
CA GLY A 307 -3.67 4.32 -23.10
C GLY A 307 -4.14 4.72 -21.70
N GLY A 308 -4.75 5.89 -21.53
CA GLY A 308 -5.11 6.45 -20.23
C GLY A 308 -6.09 7.63 -20.32
N GLY A 309 -6.37 8.26 -19.18
CA GLY A 309 -7.15 9.50 -19.10
C GLY A 309 -8.59 9.32 -18.63
N TYR A 310 -9.32 10.43 -18.50
CA TYR A 310 -10.76 10.40 -18.22
C TYR A 310 -11.51 9.92 -19.45
N ARG A 311 -12.51 9.05 -19.26
CA ARG A 311 -13.34 8.55 -20.35
C ARG A 311 -14.00 9.73 -21.06
N ILE A 312 -13.70 9.89 -22.35
CA ILE A 312 -14.19 11.02 -23.17
C ILE A 312 -15.71 11.20 -23.05
N ARG A 313 -16.47 10.11 -23.13
CA ARG A 313 -17.94 10.13 -22.97
C ARG A 313 -18.38 10.62 -21.59
N ALA A 314 -17.71 10.19 -20.52
CA ALA A 314 -18.06 10.59 -19.16
C ALA A 314 -17.79 12.09 -18.96
N VAL A 315 -16.66 12.61 -19.44
CA VAL A 315 -16.36 14.06 -19.39
C VAL A 315 -17.41 14.85 -20.17
N LYS A 316 -17.74 14.43 -21.40
CA LYS A 316 -18.74 15.13 -22.23
C LYS A 316 -20.14 15.15 -21.61
N GLU A 317 -20.55 14.06 -20.94
CA GLU A 317 -21.90 13.94 -20.37
C GLU A 317 -22.00 14.56 -18.97
N GLN A 318 -20.91 14.62 -18.20
CA GLN A 318 -20.96 14.94 -16.76
C GLN A 318 -20.21 16.22 -16.38
N LEU A 319 -19.39 16.80 -17.27
CA LEU A 319 -18.56 17.95 -16.91
C LEU A 319 -19.38 19.15 -16.43
N ASP A 320 -20.49 19.48 -17.07
CA ASP A 320 -21.31 20.62 -16.67
C ASP A 320 -21.92 20.44 -15.27
N ASP A 321 -22.31 19.22 -14.89
CA ASP A 321 -22.79 18.91 -13.53
C ASP A 321 -21.65 19.03 -12.49
N VAL A 322 -20.46 18.54 -12.82
CA VAL A 322 -19.27 18.70 -11.98
C VAL A 322 -18.91 20.18 -11.82
N LEU A 323 -18.95 20.95 -12.91
CA LEU A 323 -18.70 22.38 -12.91
C LEU A 323 -19.73 23.14 -12.08
N ALA A 324 -21.02 22.81 -12.22
CA ALA A 324 -22.09 23.40 -11.41
C ALA A 324 -21.87 23.13 -9.91
N LYS A 325 -21.41 21.92 -9.54
CA LYS A 325 -21.10 21.58 -8.16
C LYS A 325 -19.89 22.35 -7.62
N VAL A 326 -18.80 22.47 -8.37
CA VAL A 326 -17.60 23.20 -7.88
C VAL A 326 -17.78 24.72 -7.87
N ARG A 327 -18.65 25.26 -8.73
CA ARG A 327 -19.03 26.68 -8.74
C ARG A 327 -19.90 27.09 -7.55
N ASP A 328 -20.56 26.13 -6.89
CA ASP A 328 -21.30 26.36 -5.64
C ASP A 328 -20.51 25.79 -4.45
N PRO A 329 -19.90 26.63 -3.59
CA PRO A 329 -19.14 26.15 -2.43
C PRO A 329 -19.92 25.23 -1.49
N ARG A 330 -21.25 25.37 -1.42
CA ARG A 330 -22.14 24.53 -0.58
C ARG A 330 -22.25 23.10 -1.11
N ARG A 331 -21.98 22.91 -2.41
CA ARG A 331 -22.05 21.62 -3.13
C ARG A 331 -20.69 21.14 -3.63
N GLY A 332 -19.65 21.98 -3.59
CA GLY A 332 -18.32 21.67 -4.14
C GLY A 332 -17.60 20.48 -3.50
N TRP A 333 -18.06 20.02 -2.34
CA TRP A 333 -17.60 18.77 -1.70
C TRP A 333 -18.13 17.51 -2.41
N GLN A 334 -19.21 17.61 -3.19
CA GLN A 334 -19.79 16.50 -3.97
C GLN A 334 -19.04 16.24 -5.29
N ALA A 335 -18.12 17.12 -5.66
CA ALA A 335 -17.32 17.05 -6.87
C ALA A 335 -15.82 17.12 -6.49
N GLN A 336 -15.29 15.98 -6.07
CA GLN A 336 -13.87 15.79 -5.69
C GLN A 336 -13.18 14.86 -6.69
N ALA A 337 -11.88 15.05 -6.88
CA ALA A 337 -11.09 14.20 -7.75
C ALA A 337 -10.96 12.75 -7.20
N PRO A 338 -10.92 11.73 -8.08
CA PRO A 338 -11.07 11.83 -9.54
C PRO A 338 -12.53 12.13 -9.96
N HIS A 339 -12.73 13.11 -10.85
CA HIS A 339 -14.06 13.65 -11.16
C HIS A 339 -14.87 12.78 -12.12
N PHE A 340 -14.21 12.00 -12.97
CA PHE A 340 -14.86 11.12 -13.95
C PHE A 340 -14.24 9.74 -13.92
N ARG A 341 -14.96 8.78 -14.51
CA ARG A 341 -14.44 7.42 -14.71
C ARG A 341 -13.26 7.45 -15.68
N THR A 342 -12.16 6.80 -15.32
CA THR A 342 -10.97 6.68 -16.17
C THR A 342 -11.07 5.51 -17.14
N VAL A 343 -10.31 5.59 -18.23
CA VAL A 343 -10.06 4.48 -19.17
C VAL A 343 -8.58 4.15 -19.18
N SER A 344 -8.23 2.88 -19.36
CA SER A 344 -6.85 2.42 -19.44
C SER A 344 -6.69 1.37 -20.55
N GLY A 345 -5.49 1.32 -21.15
CA GLY A 345 -5.11 0.34 -22.16
C GLY A 345 -4.94 0.92 -23.57
N ARG A 346 -3.95 0.44 -24.33
CA ARG A 346 -3.45 1.04 -25.58
C ARG A 346 -4.48 1.31 -26.69
N TRP A 347 -5.66 0.70 -26.60
CA TRP A 347 -6.74 0.83 -27.58
C TRP A 347 -7.78 1.88 -27.18
N PHE A 348 -7.68 2.45 -25.98
CA PHE A 348 -8.60 3.44 -25.45
C PHE A 348 -7.97 4.82 -25.43
N TRP A 349 -8.80 5.82 -25.72
CA TRP A 349 -8.45 7.22 -25.67
C TRP A 349 -9.27 7.90 -24.58
N GLY A 350 -8.60 8.58 -23.66
CA GLY A 350 -9.20 9.43 -22.64
C GLY A 350 -8.77 10.89 -22.84
N TYR A 351 -9.45 11.83 -22.19
CA TYR A 351 -8.93 13.19 -22.05
C TYR A 351 -7.84 13.23 -20.98
N ASP A 352 -6.83 14.07 -21.17
CA ASP A 352 -5.78 14.33 -20.18
C ASP A 352 -6.39 14.77 -18.84
N MET A 353 -6.16 13.98 -17.78
CA MET A 353 -6.77 14.24 -16.47
C MET A 353 -6.29 15.54 -15.85
N ARG A 354 -5.02 15.92 -16.07
CA ARG A 354 -4.47 17.16 -15.51
C ARG A 354 -5.14 18.37 -16.13
N GLN A 355 -5.40 18.34 -17.44
CA GLN A 355 -6.08 19.43 -18.12
C GLN A 355 -7.54 19.56 -17.67
N VAL A 356 -8.23 18.43 -17.50
CA VAL A 356 -9.63 18.38 -17.03
C VAL A 356 -9.74 18.84 -15.58
N ASP A 357 -8.89 18.31 -14.68
CA ASP A 357 -8.88 18.67 -13.26
C ASP A 357 -8.52 20.14 -13.07
N ALA A 358 -7.49 20.64 -13.77
CA ALA A 358 -7.12 22.05 -13.73
C ALA A 358 -8.24 22.95 -14.27
N HIS A 359 -9.01 22.49 -15.26
CA HIS A 359 -10.16 23.22 -15.77
C HIS A 359 -11.31 23.28 -14.76
N ILE A 360 -11.57 22.20 -14.02
CA ILE A 360 -12.58 22.17 -12.94
C ILE A 360 -12.14 23.06 -11.79
N GLU A 361 -10.89 22.95 -11.32
CA GLU A 361 -10.41 23.73 -10.18
C GLU A 361 -10.36 25.24 -10.49
N ARG A 362 -10.08 25.65 -11.73
CA ARG A 362 -10.16 27.08 -12.13
C ARG A 362 -11.56 27.68 -11.99
N GLN A 363 -12.60 26.86 -11.97
CA GLN A 363 -13.99 27.29 -11.85
C GLN A 363 -14.54 27.11 -10.44
N ARG A 364 -13.72 26.61 -9.52
CA ARG A 364 -14.14 26.45 -8.14
C ARG A 364 -14.29 27.83 -7.50
N ALA A 365 -15.50 28.11 -7.02
CA ALA A 365 -15.74 29.34 -6.29
C ALA A 365 -15.10 29.28 -4.90
N GLU A 366 -14.57 30.41 -4.45
CA GLU A 366 -14.10 30.54 -3.09
C GLU A 366 -15.29 30.56 -2.11
N PRO A 367 -15.21 29.84 -0.98
CA PRO A 367 -16.24 29.88 0.03
C PRO A 367 -16.30 31.26 0.68
N THR A 368 -17.51 31.81 0.85
CA THR A 368 -17.74 33.08 1.57
C THR A 368 -18.19 32.88 3.02
N GLU A 369 -18.60 31.67 3.37
CA GLU A 369 -19.07 31.30 4.72
C GLU A 369 -18.10 30.29 5.37
N PRO A 370 -17.85 30.40 6.69
CA PRO A 370 -16.96 29.49 7.42
C PRO A 370 -17.37 28.02 7.28
N ALA A 371 -18.69 27.76 7.32
CA ALA A 371 -19.24 26.41 7.23
C ALA A 371 -18.93 25.74 5.88
N ASP A 372 -19.00 26.48 4.77
CA ASP A 372 -18.73 25.94 3.44
C ASP A 372 -17.23 25.74 3.21
N ALA A 373 -16.40 26.65 3.72
CA ALA A 373 -14.96 26.47 3.74
C ALA A 373 -14.57 25.19 4.51
N LEU A 374 -15.22 24.95 5.64
CA LEU A 374 -15.00 23.76 6.44
C LEU A 374 -15.50 22.49 5.72
N ARG A 375 -16.65 22.51 5.04
CA ARG A 375 -17.12 21.37 4.22
C ARG A 375 -16.11 20.97 3.16
N LEU A 376 -15.59 21.96 2.41
CA LEU A 376 -14.60 21.72 1.37
C LEU A 376 -13.29 21.18 1.95
N LEU A 377 -12.85 21.70 3.09
CA LEU A 377 -11.67 21.23 3.82
C LEU A 377 -11.83 19.77 4.25
N LEU A 378 -12.94 19.43 4.91
CA LEU A 378 -13.21 18.06 5.36
C LEU A 378 -13.27 17.08 4.19
N ALA A 379 -13.95 17.44 3.10
CA ALA A 379 -14.07 16.61 1.91
C ALA A 379 -12.71 16.30 1.25
N ARG A 380 -11.83 17.31 1.17
CA ARG A 380 -10.46 17.15 0.66
C ARG A 380 -9.59 16.25 1.54
N GLN A 381 -9.88 16.20 2.84
CA GLN A 381 -9.23 15.30 3.80
C GLN A 381 -9.86 13.90 3.82
N GLY A 382 -10.85 13.62 2.97
CA GLY A 382 -11.55 12.34 2.93
C GLY A 382 -12.50 12.10 4.12
N ILE A 383 -12.82 13.14 4.87
CA ILE A 383 -13.76 13.09 5.99
C ILE A 383 -15.20 13.19 5.46
N THR A 384 -16.10 12.39 6.02
CA THR A 384 -17.52 12.40 5.65
C THR A 384 -18.17 13.75 5.97
N VAL A 385 -18.66 14.43 4.95
CA VAL A 385 -19.42 15.68 5.06
C VAL A 385 -20.91 15.35 5.18
N VAL A 386 -21.60 16.04 6.09
CA VAL A 386 -23.03 15.88 6.31
C VAL A 386 -23.80 16.82 5.38
N PRO A 387 -24.79 16.31 4.60
CA PRO A 387 -25.66 17.15 3.80
C PRO A 387 -26.70 17.85 4.69
N GLY A 388 -26.52 19.14 4.97
CA GLY A 388 -27.53 19.98 5.64
C GLY A 388 -27.59 19.88 7.17
N ALA A 389 -28.61 20.47 7.78
CA ALA A 389 -28.76 20.56 9.25
C ALA A 389 -29.14 19.22 9.92
N GLU A 390 -29.64 18.26 9.13
CA GLU A 390 -30.14 16.95 9.55
C GLU A 390 -29.06 15.86 9.53
N GLY A 391 -27.89 16.16 10.09
CA GLY A 391 -26.89 15.12 10.33
C GLY A 391 -27.38 14.01 11.24
N SER A 392 -26.81 12.80 11.09
CA SER A 392 -27.15 11.60 11.88
C SER A 392 -27.41 11.96 13.35
N SER A 393 -28.67 11.86 13.78
CA SER A 393 -29.13 12.21 15.13
C SER A 393 -28.22 11.59 16.21
N ARG A 394 -27.76 10.36 15.96
CA ARG A 394 -26.86 9.60 16.84
C ARG A 394 -25.48 10.23 17.02
N VAL A 395 -24.90 10.86 15.99
CA VAL A 395 -23.60 11.56 16.10
C VAL A 395 -23.77 12.87 16.84
N ARG A 396 -24.86 13.61 16.58
CA ARG A 396 -25.19 14.85 17.29
C ARG A 396 -25.35 14.60 18.79
N GLU A 397 -26.10 13.56 19.15
CA GLU A 397 -26.31 13.15 20.54
C GLU A 397 -25.00 12.72 21.22
N LYS A 398 -24.22 11.81 20.60
CA LYS A 398 -22.95 11.34 21.14
C LYS A 398 -21.91 12.45 21.32
N CYS A 399 -21.86 13.41 20.40
CA CYS A 399 -20.89 14.51 20.42
C CYS A 399 -21.43 15.75 21.13
N GLY A 400 -22.60 15.67 21.78
CA GLY A 400 -23.23 16.76 22.52
C GLY A 400 -23.37 18.05 21.71
N VAL A 401 -23.72 17.93 20.42
CA VAL A 401 -23.83 19.07 19.50
C VAL A 401 -25.15 19.80 19.79
N PRO A 402 -25.13 21.07 20.26
CA PRO A 402 -26.32 21.83 20.56
C PRO A 402 -27.21 22.00 19.33
N GLY A 403 -28.51 22.20 19.53
CA GLY A 403 -29.46 22.47 18.42
C GLY A 403 -29.12 23.73 17.62
N THR A 404 -28.37 24.66 18.22
CA THR A 404 -27.89 25.91 17.60
C THR A 404 -26.66 25.72 16.73
N GLU A 405 -25.93 24.60 16.86
CA GLU A 405 -24.74 24.30 16.06
C GLU A 405 -25.06 23.38 14.89
N ARG A 406 -24.40 23.64 13.75
CA ARG A 406 -24.55 22.82 12.55
C ARG A 406 -23.45 21.75 12.53
N LEU A 407 -23.85 20.48 12.45
CA LEU A 407 -22.91 19.39 12.19
C LEU A 407 -22.47 19.47 10.72
N ILE A 408 -21.17 19.65 10.49
CA ILE A 408 -20.59 19.83 9.15
C ILE A 408 -20.05 18.51 8.62
N GLY A 409 -19.43 17.72 9.48
CA GLY A 409 -18.89 16.41 9.10
C GLY A 409 -18.56 15.57 10.32
N HIS A 410 -18.26 14.31 10.09
CA HIS A 410 -17.77 13.43 11.13
C HIS A 410 -16.86 12.36 10.55
N HIS A 411 -15.92 11.90 11.37
CA HIS A 411 -15.13 10.73 11.06
C HIS A 411 -15.72 9.54 11.84
N PRO A 412 -16.24 8.49 11.18
CA PRO A 412 -16.80 7.34 11.88
C PRO A 412 -15.72 6.60 12.69
N SER A 413 -16.11 6.08 13.85
CA SER A 413 -15.26 5.25 14.69
C SER A 413 -14.92 3.93 14.00
N ARG A 414 -13.65 3.72 13.67
CA ARG A 414 -13.06 2.37 13.56
C ARG A 414 -11.86 2.21 14.50
N PHE A 415 -11.65 3.16 15.41
CA PHE A 415 -10.37 3.37 16.13
C PHE A 415 -10.45 3.04 17.62
N ALA A 416 -11.65 3.09 18.20
CA ALA A 416 -11.96 2.60 19.54
C ALA A 416 -13.30 1.85 19.50
N LYS A 417 -13.59 0.99 20.49
CA LYS A 417 -14.90 0.30 20.59
C LYS A 417 -16.10 1.29 20.58
N SER A 418 -15.88 2.60 20.85
CA SER A 418 -16.94 3.63 20.90
C SER A 418 -16.59 5.07 20.41
N GLY A 419 -15.33 5.41 20.09
CA GLY A 419 -14.89 6.82 19.97
C GLY A 419 -15.19 7.54 18.65
N THR A 420 -15.76 8.75 18.67
CA THR A 420 -16.20 9.51 17.48
C THR A 420 -15.55 10.88 17.40
N ILE A 421 -15.17 11.32 16.19
CA ILE A 421 -14.75 12.71 15.91
C ILE A 421 -15.84 13.37 15.08
N ALA A 422 -16.34 14.50 15.53
CA ALA A 422 -17.32 15.31 14.82
C ALA A 422 -16.83 16.76 14.67
N PHE A 423 -17.26 17.39 13.59
CA PHE A 423 -16.89 18.75 13.22
C PHE A 423 -18.16 19.57 13.07
N THR A 424 -18.35 20.56 13.95
CA THR A 424 -19.45 21.52 13.83
C THR A 424 -18.96 22.76 13.10
N ASP A 425 -19.84 23.74 12.90
CA ASP A 425 -19.49 25.05 12.36
C ASP A 425 -18.58 25.86 13.31
N THR A 426 -18.51 25.49 14.59
CA THR A 426 -17.80 26.25 15.64
C THR A 426 -16.78 25.43 16.44
N HIS A 427 -16.97 24.12 16.55
CA HIS A 427 -16.20 23.26 17.44
C HIS A 427 -15.72 21.97 16.76
N LEU A 428 -14.54 21.52 17.19
CA LEU A 428 -14.12 20.14 17.10
C LEU A 428 -14.68 19.38 18.31
N CYS A 429 -15.46 18.33 18.07
CA CYS A 429 -16.04 17.48 19.10
C CYS A 429 -15.40 16.09 19.07
N LEU A 430 -14.85 15.69 20.21
CA LEU A 430 -14.15 14.43 20.40
C LEU A 430 -14.88 13.62 21.47
N TYR A 431 -15.31 12.41 21.12
CA TYR A 431 -16.02 11.52 22.03
C TYR A 431 -15.27 10.20 22.16
N SER A 432 -15.08 9.69 23.37
CA SER A 432 -14.54 8.35 23.65
C SER A 432 -15.31 7.71 24.81
N SER A 433 -14.79 7.80 26.03
CA SER A 433 -15.51 7.54 27.28
C SER A 433 -16.21 8.81 27.82
N ASP A 434 -15.67 9.97 27.47
CA ASP A 434 -16.18 11.30 27.82
C ASP A 434 -16.18 12.19 26.55
N LEU A 435 -16.79 13.37 26.63
CA LEU A 435 -16.90 14.35 25.56
C LEU A 435 -15.97 15.54 25.79
N LEU A 436 -15.07 15.77 24.85
CA LEU A 436 -14.20 16.95 24.78
C LEU A 436 -14.59 17.81 23.58
N ARG A 437 -14.89 19.09 23.83
CA ARG A 437 -15.27 20.06 22.78
C ARG A 437 -14.28 21.20 22.78
N ILE A 438 -13.75 21.52 21.60
CA ILE A 438 -12.66 22.49 21.44
C ILE A 438 -13.09 23.51 20.38
N PRO A 439 -13.24 24.80 20.74
CA PRO A 439 -13.61 25.81 19.76
C PRO A 439 -12.46 26.04 18.78
N TYR A 440 -12.79 26.32 17.52
CA TYR A 440 -11.77 26.52 16.48
C TYR A 440 -10.81 27.68 16.76
N SER A 441 -11.25 28.69 17.52
CA SER A 441 -10.43 29.81 17.98
C SER A 441 -9.33 29.40 18.98
N ALA A 442 -9.51 28.28 19.69
CA ALA A 442 -8.57 27.79 20.72
C ALA A 442 -7.88 26.47 20.34
N LEU A 443 -7.97 26.04 19.08
CA LEU A 443 -7.35 24.79 18.61
C LEU A 443 -5.84 24.71 18.84
N ASP A 444 -5.14 25.86 18.92
CA ASP A 444 -3.69 25.90 19.17
C ASP A 444 -3.34 25.47 20.60
N GLY A 445 -4.28 25.59 21.55
CA GLY A 445 -4.14 25.12 22.93
C GLY A 445 -4.40 23.62 23.11
N MET A 446 -4.72 22.90 22.03
CA MET A 446 -4.93 21.45 22.06
C MET A 446 -3.59 20.71 21.85
N ALA A 447 -3.25 19.87 22.82
CA ALA A 447 -2.16 18.90 22.70
C ALA A 447 -2.71 17.53 22.30
N VAL A 448 -2.01 16.84 21.41
CA VAL A 448 -2.31 15.46 21.02
C VAL A 448 -1.04 14.67 21.27
N ASP A 449 -1.10 13.73 22.18
CA ASP A 449 -0.02 12.80 22.50
C ASP A 449 -0.45 11.38 22.15
N THR A 450 0.48 10.54 21.71
CA THR A 450 0.18 9.14 21.40
C THR A 450 1.25 8.24 22.01
N SER A 451 0.80 7.36 22.89
CA SER A 451 1.62 6.40 23.61
C SER A 451 1.09 4.98 23.41
N TYR A 452 1.87 3.99 23.85
CA TYR A 452 1.47 2.58 23.85
C TYR A 452 1.53 2.07 25.28
N GLU A 453 0.44 1.44 25.73
CA GLU A 453 0.33 0.84 27.06
C GLU A 453 0.23 -0.68 26.92
N GLU A 454 0.94 -1.42 27.76
CA GLU A 454 0.83 -2.88 27.87
C GLU A 454 -0.40 -3.23 28.70
N VAL A 455 -1.28 -4.09 28.18
CA VAL A 455 -2.51 -4.50 28.87
C VAL A 455 -2.62 -6.02 28.83
N ASP A 456 -2.97 -6.59 29.97
CA ASP A 456 -3.28 -8.01 30.08
C ASP A 456 -4.65 -8.28 29.45
N THR A 457 -4.66 -8.95 28.30
CA THR A 457 -5.87 -9.44 27.65
C THR A 457 -6.03 -10.92 27.95
N GLY A 458 -6.96 -11.27 28.84
CA GLY A 458 -7.28 -12.66 29.15
C GLY A 458 -8.63 -13.08 28.59
N VAL A 459 -8.71 -14.28 28.02
CA VAL A 459 -9.98 -14.99 27.85
C VAL A 459 -10.19 -15.80 29.13
N VAL A 460 -11.19 -15.41 29.92
CA VAL A 460 -11.60 -16.16 31.11
C VAL A 460 -12.52 -17.27 30.64
N ASN A 461 -12.03 -18.50 30.62
CA ASN A 461 -12.86 -19.70 30.51
C ASN A 461 -12.84 -20.44 31.84
N ASP A 462 -13.90 -21.19 32.16
CA ASP A 462 -14.15 -21.87 33.44
C ASP A 462 -13.05 -22.87 33.90
N GLN A 463 -11.99 -23.06 33.10
CA GLN A 463 -10.92 -24.03 33.37
C GLN A 463 -9.49 -23.45 33.34
N ALA A 464 -9.26 -22.21 32.88
CA ALA A 464 -7.95 -21.54 32.97
C ALA A 464 -8.03 -20.05 32.60
N VAL A 465 -7.20 -19.24 33.26
CA VAL A 465 -6.93 -17.85 32.84
C VAL A 465 -5.67 -17.87 31.96
N ILE A 466 -5.83 -17.72 30.65
CA ILE A 466 -4.70 -17.47 29.74
C ILE A 466 -4.56 -15.95 29.63
N LEU A 467 -3.50 -15.39 30.22
CA LEU A 467 -3.16 -13.98 30.12
C LEU A 467 -2.22 -13.77 28.94
N ASP A 468 -2.72 -13.17 27.86
CA ASP A 468 -1.87 -12.68 26.77
C ASP A 468 -1.59 -11.19 26.98
N LYS A 469 -0.31 -10.81 26.90
CA LYS A 469 0.12 -9.41 26.97
C LYS A 469 -0.04 -8.76 25.62
N THR A 470 -1.02 -7.86 25.50
CA THR A 470 -1.28 -7.11 24.27
C THR A 470 -0.99 -5.64 24.51
N TRP A 471 -0.23 -5.02 23.63
CA TRP A 471 -0.06 -3.57 23.69
C TRP A 471 -1.24 -2.89 22.99
N ILE A 472 -1.72 -1.79 23.56
CA ILE A 472 -2.80 -1.00 23.00
C ILE A 472 -2.29 0.41 22.79
N GLY A 473 -2.56 0.97 21.63
CA GLY A 473 -2.26 2.36 21.37
C GLY A 473 -3.27 3.28 22.08
N VAL A 474 -2.75 4.34 22.67
CA VAL A 474 -3.50 5.34 23.42
C VAL A 474 -3.20 6.71 22.84
N THR A 475 -4.18 7.35 22.20
CA THR A 475 -4.09 8.78 21.86
C THR A 475 -4.75 9.59 22.94
N GLN A 476 -4.00 10.47 23.57
CA GLN A 476 -4.50 11.45 24.54
C GLN A 476 -4.67 12.80 23.86
N VAL A 477 -5.86 13.37 23.97
CA VAL A 477 -6.12 14.75 23.53
C VAL A 477 -6.37 15.60 24.77
N THR A 478 -5.48 16.55 25.00
CA THR A 478 -5.53 17.45 26.16
C THR A 478 -5.91 18.84 25.71
N PHE A 479 -6.89 19.44 26.37
CA PHE A 479 -7.28 20.84 26.18
C PHE A 479 -7.65 21.45 27.53
N GLY A 480 -6.91 22.49 27.94
CA GLY A 480 -7.02 23.04 29.29
C GLY A 480 -6.65 21.99 30.36
N HIS A 481 -7.56 21.74 31.30
CA HIS A 481 -7.40 20.75 32.37
C HIS A 481 -8.04 19.38 32.04
N ARG A 482 -8.61 19.22 30.83
CA ARG A 482 -9.30 18.00 30.43
C ARG A 482 -8.44 17.19 29.47
N THR A 483 -8.37 15.89 29.72
CA THR A 483 -7.66 14.93 28.87
C THR A 483 -8.61 13.81 28.45
N LEU A 484 -8.82 13.65 27.15
CA LEU A 484 -9.62 12.58 26.59
C LEU A 484 -8.73 11.47 26.04
N ARG A 485 -9.02 10.22 26.42
CA ARG A 485 -8.23 9.05 26.02
C ARG A 485 -8.97 8.25 24.95
N PHE A 486 -8.30 8.01 23.82
CA PHE A 486 -8.74 7.11 22.76
C PHE A 486 -7.89 5.86 22.83
N THR A 487 -8.50 4.71 23.14
CA THR A 487 -7.81 3.43 23.21
C THR A 487 -8.23 2.52 22.05
N GLY A 488 -7.25 1.92 21.38
CA GLY A 488 -7.51 0.90 20.38
C GLY A 488 -6.26 0.41 19.67
N GLY A 489 -6.39 -0.66 18.89
CA GLY A 489 -5.26 -1.27 18.18
C GLY A 489 -4.75 -0.45 16.98
N ARG A 490 -5.21 0.80 16.78
CA ARG A 490 -4.72 1.82 15.82
C ARG A 490 -5.07 3.21 16.39
N PRO A 491 -4.25 3.81 17.27
CA PRO A 491 -4.46 5.17 17.80
C PRO A 491 -4.20 6.26 16.75
N GLU A 492 -3.39 5.95 15.74
CA GLU A 492 -2.85 6.88 14.73
C GLU A 492 -3.91 7.65 13.93
N PRO A 493 -5.11 7.13 13.64
CA PRO A 493 -6.10 7.86 12.85
C PRO A 493 -6.69 9.09 13.56
N VAL A 494 -6.78 9.09 14.90
CA VAL A 494 -7.18 10.31 15.65
C VAL A 494 -6.08 11.36 15.52
N GLN A 495 -4.82 10.96 15.72
CA GLN A 495 -3.66 11.83 15.52
C GLN A 495 -3.55 12.34 14.09
N GLN A 496 -3.80 11.50 13.08
CA GLN A 496 -3.70 11.84 11.66
C GLN A 496 -4.79 12.83 11.25
N VAL A 497 -6.04 12.56 11.64
CA VAL A 497 -7.17 13.47 11.40
C VAL A 497 -6.89 14.82 12.05
N LEU A 498 -6.50 14.85 13.33
CA LEU A 498 -6.21 16.10 14.04
C LEU A 498 -4.95 16.80 13.54
N GLY A 499 -3.94 16.03 13.13
CA GLY A 499 -2.64 16.52 12.66
C GLY A 499 -2.72 17.22 11.30
N VAL A 500 -3.65 16.81 10.43
CA VAL A 500 -3.92 17.49 9.15
C VAL A 500 -4.98 18.59 9.31
N PHE A 501 -5.99 18.34 10.14
CA PHE A 501 -7.09 19.28 10.37
C PHE A 501 -6.62 20.57 11.07
N ARG A 502 -5.85 20.47 12.16
CA ARG A 502 -5.37 21.63 12.93
C ARG A 502 -4.61 22.66 12.08
N PRO A 503 -3.55 22.31 11.31
CA PRO A 503 -2.85 23.27 10.48
C PRO A 503 -3.73 23.83 9.35
N ALA A 504 -4.66 23.05 8.82
CA ALA A 504 -5.58 23.52 7.78
C ALA A 504 -6.57 24.56 8.31
N VAL A 505 -7.10 24.38 9.53
CA VAL A 505 -7.94 25.40 10.19
C VAL A 505 -7.13 26.62 10.62
N ALA A 506 -5.89 26.43 11.08
CA ALA A 506 -4.98 27.54 11.37
C ALA A 506 -4.71 28.39 10.11
N ASP A 507 -4.51 27.75 8.95
CA ASP A 507 -4.40 28.45 7.68
C ASP A 507 -5.68 29.21 7.31
N LEU A 508 -6.85 28.58 7.50
CA LEU A 508 -8.14 29.20 7.26
C LEU A 508 -8.36 30.43 8.15
N ARG A 509 -7.95 30.34 9.43
CA ARG A 509 -7.97 31.45 10.40
C ARG A 509 -7.04 32.59 10.00
N ARG A 510 -5.86 32.29 9.44
CA ARG A 510 -4.95 33.34 8.95
C ARG A 510 -5.53 34.09 7.76
N ARG A 511 -6.19 33.38 6.83
CA ARG A 511 -6.78 33.97 5.63
C ARG A 511 -8.09 34.71 5.91
N HIS A 512 -8.89 34.21 6.84
CA HIS A 512 -10.20 34.72 7.20
C HIS A 512 -10.36 34.85 8.73
N PRO A 513 -9.63 35.75 9.39
CA PRO A 513 -9.68 35.90 10.84
C PRO A 513 -11.08 36.27 11.36
N GLU A 514 -11.90 36.93 10.55
CA GLU A 514 -13.30 37.29 10.83
C GLU A 514 -14.23 36.08 11.03
N TRP A 515 -13.89 34.92 10.49
CA TRP A 515 -14.69 33.70 10.60
C TRP A 515 -14.57 32.96 11.93
N PHE A 516 -13.59 33.34 12.76
CA PHE A 516 -13.23 32.61 13.98
C PHE A 516 -13.15 33.51 15.22
N ARG A 517 -13.86 34.64 15.20
CA ARG A 517 -13.96 35.59 16.31
C ARG A 517 -14.99 35.18 17.35
#